data_AF-A0AAJ2G2C7-F1
#
_entry.id   AF-A0AAJ2G2C7-F1
#
_cell.length_a   1.000
_cell.length_b   1.000
_cell.length_c   1.000
_cell.angle_alpha   90.00
_cell.angle_beta   90.00
_cell.angle_gamma   90.00
#
_symmetry.space_group_name_H-M   'P 1'
#
loop_
_entity.id
_entity.type
_entity.pdbx_description
1 polymer ?
#
loop_
_entity_poly.entity_id
_entity_poly.type
_entity_poly.pdbx_seq_one_letter_code
_entity_poly.pdbx_strand_id
1 'polypeptide(L)'
;MKGLSQADVASCLGVSKPAISGWEKGRTRPKNARLGALADLLGVSQFDLMEEPQPVAYGDVIARSRIQIAQKLGVELNKVRIIIEF
;
A
#
# COMPACT_ATOMS: atom_id res chain seq x y z
N MET A 1 12.34 -1.08 12.78
CA MET A 1 13.79 -0.85 12.63
C MET A 1 14.44 -0.77 14.01
N LYS A 2 14.83 -1.89 14.62
CA LYS A 2 15.66 -1.83 15.83
C LYS A 2 17.11 -1.98 15.41
N GLY A 3 17.80 -0.85 15.21
CA GLY A 3 19.27 -0.82 15.06
C GLY A 3 19.81 0.13 14.00
N LEU A 4 19.13 0.29 12.86
CA LEU A 4 19.62 1.12 11.75
C LEU A 4 18.86 2.45 11.68
N SER A 5 19.58 3.56 11.57
CA SER A 5 18.99 4.85 11.22
C SER A 5 18.71 4.93 9.72
N GLN A 6 17.85 5.86 9.30
CA GLN A 6 17.64 6.14 7.87
C GLN A 6 18.95 6.52 7.14
N ALA A 7 19.90 7.12 7.85
CA ALA A 7 21.19 7.49 7.27
C ALA A 7 22.06 6.26 7.01
N ASP A 8 22.03 5.27 7.92
CA ASP A 8 22.75 4.00 7.77
C ASP A 8 22.17 3.21 6.59
N VAL A 9 20.84 3.13 6.51
CA VAL A 9 20.14 2.48 5.39
C VAL A 9 20.45 3.19 4.07
N ALA A 10 20.42 4.52 4.05
CA ALA A 10 20.76 5.31 2.87
C ALA A 10 22.20 5.06 2.40
N SER A 11 23.15 5.00 3.34
CA SER A 11 24.56 4.73 3.07
C SER A 11 24.76 3.31 2.51
N CYS A 12 24.18 2.29 3.14
CA CYS A 12 24.25 0.90 2.67
C CYS A 12 23.67 0.73 1.26
N LEU A 13 22.60 1.45 0.94
CA LEU A 13 21.91 1.33 -0.35
C LEU A 13 22.41 2.31 -1.42
N GLY A 14 23.37 3.18 -1.10
CA GLY A 14 23.87 4.20 -2.03
C GLY A 14 22.79 5.19 -2.49
N VAL A 15 21.84 5.51 -1.61
CA VAL A 15 20.75 6.47 -1.88
C VAL A 15 20.78 7.64 -0.90
N SER A 16 19.98 8.67 -1.17
CA SER A 16 19.87 9.80 -0.27
C SER A 16 18.92 9.51 0.90
N LYS A 17 19.17 10.09 2.08
CA LYS A 17 18.25 10.02 3.23
C LYS A 17 16.81 10.48 2.89
N PRO A 18 16.59 11.52 2.08
CA PRO A 18 15.25 11.87 1.59
C PRO A 18 14.58 10.77 0.77
N ALA A 19 15.33 9.95 0.02
CA ALA A 19 14.77 8.81 -0.71
C ALA A 19 14.20 7.77 0.27
N ILE A 20 14.95 7.42 1.32
CA ILE A 20 14.48 6.52 2.39
C ILE A 20 13.22 7.07 3.06
N SER A 21 13.24 8.35 3.46
CA SER A 21 12.06 9.01 4.06
C SER A 21 10.87 9.10 3.09
N GLY A 22 11.12 9.16 1.78
CA GLY A 22 10.10 9.09 0.74
C GLY A 22 9.42 7.73 0.68
N TRP A 23 10.20 6.66 0.75
CA TRP A 23 9.72 5.27 0.73
C TRP A 23 8.92 4.92 1.97
N GLU A 24 9.42 5.24 3.16
CA GLU A 24 8.72 4.99 4.42
C GLU A 24 7.36 5.69 4.52
N LYS A 25 7.25 6.87 3.89
CA LYS A 25 6.01 7.66 3.85
C LYS A 25 5.12 7.31 2.65
N GLY A 26 5.51 6.33 1.83
CA GLY A 26 4.77 5.93 0.62
C GLY A 26 4.72 7.00 -0.48
N ARG A 27 5.52 8.08 -0.39
CA ARG A 27 5.51 9.17 -1.39
C ARG A 27 6.20 8.77 -2.69
N THR A 28 7.18 7.87 -2.61
CA THR A 28 7.90 7.30 -3.75
C THR A 28 8.15 5.82 -3.46
N ARG A 29 8.45 5.04 -4.50
CA ARG A 29 8.77 3.61 -4.37
C ARG A 29 10.21 3.32 -4.80
N PRO A 30 10.93 2.41 -4.11
CA PRO A 30 12.20 1.90 -4.61
C PRO A 30 11.96 1.13 -5.92
N LYS A 31 12.89 1.24 -6.89
CA LYS A 31 12.87 0.37 -8.08
C LYS A 31 13.14 -1.08 -7.67
N ASN A 32 12.65 -2.06 -8.44
CA ASN A 32 12.83 -3.50 -8.16
C ASN A 32 14.28 -3.88 -7.80
N ALA A 33 15.28 -3.36 -8.54
CA ALA A 33 16.70 -3.61 -8.25
C ALA A 33 17.16 -3.16 -6.84
N ARG A 34 16.50 -2.17 -6.24
CA ARG A 34 16.79 -1.66 -4.88
C ARG A 34 15.92 -2.31 -3.82
N LEU A 35 14.81 -2.92 -4.22
CA LEU A 35 13.92 -3.64 -3.32
C LEU A 35 14.61 -4.90 -2.76
N GLY A 36 15.36 -5.62 -3.61
CA GLY A 36 16.20 -6.74 -3.18
C GLY A 36 17.23 -6.34 -2.13
N ALA A 37 18.05 -5.33 -2.43
CA ALA A 37 19.06 -4.85 -1.48
C ALA A 37 18.46 -4.35 -0.15
N LEU A 38 17.27 -3.74 -0.19
CA LEU A 38 16.56 -3.34 1.02
C LEU A 38 16.01 -4.53 1.81
N ALA A 39 15.50 -5.57 1.12
CA ALA A 39 15.04 -6.81 1.73
C ALA A 39 16.18 -7.55 2.43
N ASP A 40 17.33 -7.68 1.76
CA ASP A 40 18.54 -8.31 2.29
C ASP A 40 19.05 -7.57 3.54
N LEU A 41 19.07 -6.22 3.49
CA LEU A 41 19.50 -5.39 4.62
C LEU A 41 18.58 -5.52 5.84
N LEU A 42 17.29 -5.70 5.61
CA LEU A 42 16.28 -5.80 6.67
C LEU A 42 16.04 -7.24 7.14
N GLY A 43 16.59 -8.24 6.44
CA GLY A 43 16.38 -9.66 6.74
C GLY A 43 14.93 -10.11 6.49
N VAL A 44 14.24 -9.49 5.53
CA VAL A 44 12.86 -9.79 5.16
C VAL A 44 12.78 -10.28 3.71
N SER A 45 11.65 -10.84 3.31
CA SER A 45 11.42 -11.16 1.91
C SER A 45 11.18 -9.89 1.09
N GLN A 46 11.55 -9.92 -0.20
CA GLN A 46 11.14 -8.84 -1.12
C GLN A 46 9.61 -8.68 -1.15
N PHE A 47 8.87 -9.78 -0.99
CA PHE A 47 7.40 -9.77 -0.90
C PHE A 47 6.89 -8.99 0.31
N ASP A 48 7.61 -9.00 1.44
CA ASP A 48 7.23 -8.24 2.64
C ASP A 48 7.37 -6.71 2.43
N LEU A 49 8.21 -6.30 1.47
CA LEU A 49 8.43 -4.90 1.09
C LEU A 49 7.56 -4.47 -0.11
N MET A 50 6.98 -5.42 -0.81
CA MET A 50 5.94 -5.14 -1.78
C MET A 50 4.66 -4.89 -0.99
N GLU A 51 4.16 -3.66 -1.05
CA GLU A 51 2.70 -3.53 -0.98
C GLU A 51 2.18 -4.27 -2.21
N GLU A 52 1.86 -5.56 -2.06
CA GLU A 52 0.78 -6.08 -2.86
C GLU A 52 -0.35 -5.06 -2.69
N PRO A 53 -0.95 -4.53 -3.78
CA PRO A 53 -2.22 -3.88 -3.61
C PRO A 53 -3.07 -4.95 -2.94
N GLN A 54 -3.28 -4.83 -1.63
CA GLN A 54 -4.23 -5.64 -0.90
C GLN A 54 -5.46 -5.50 -1.77
N PRO A 55 -5.88 -6.56 -2.49
CA PRO A 55 -6.96 -6.42 -3.43
C PRO A 55 -8.08 -5.91 -2.55
N VAL A 56 -8.45 -4.63 -2.68
CA VAL A 56 -9.50 -4.07 -1.84
C VAL A 56 -10.64 -4.99 -2.17
N ALA A 57 -11.05 -5.81 -1.20
CA ALA A 57 -11.90 -6.94 -1.51
C ALA A 57 -13.09 -6.31 -2.23
N TYR A 58 -13.41 -6.79 -3.45
CA TYR A 58 -14.44 -6.12 -4.24
C TYR A 58 -15.75 -6.01 -3.42
N GLY A 59 -15.97 -6.93 -2.48
CA GLY A 59 -16.98 -6.86 -1.44
C GLY A 59 -16.96 -5.59 -0.59
N ASP A 60 -15.81 -5.09 -0.16
CA ASP A 60 -15.67 -3.85 0.63
C ASP A 60 -16.01 -2.62 -0.21
N VAL A 61 -15.57 -2.58 -1.47
CA VAL A 61 -15.90 -1.47 -2.39
C VAL A 61 -17.40 -1.44 -2.66
N ILE A 62 -17.99 -2.62 -2.91
CA ILE A 62 -19.43 -2.77 -3.15
C ILE A 62 -20.22 -2.41 -1.89
N ALA A 63 -19.82 -2.89 -0.71
CA ALA A 63 -20.50 -2.61 0.55
C ALA A 63 -20.48 -1.11 0.89
N ARG A 64 -19.31 -0.46 0.78
CA ARG A 64 -19.17 0.99 0.98
C ARG A 64 -20.02 1.78 -0.01
N SER A 65 -20.00 1.40 -1.28
CA SER A 65 -20.80 2.06 -2.32
C SER A 65 -22.29 1.93 -2.04
N ARG A 66 -22.76 0.74 -1.63
CA ARG A 66 -24.17 0.51 -1.28
C ARG A 66 -24.63 1.40 -0.13
N ILE A 67 -23.82 1.56 0.91
CA ILE A 67 -24.11 2.45 2.05
C ILE A 67 -24.26 3.89 1.58
N GLN A 68 -23.32 4.39 0.78
CA GLN A 68 -23.35 5.77 0.28
C GLN A 68 -24.57 6.05 -0.60
N ILE A 69 -24.93 5.11 -1.48
CA ILE A 69 -26.11 5.23 -2.35
C ILE A 69 -27.39 5.23 -1.50
N ALA A 70 -27.51 4.29 -0.56
CA ALA A 70 -28.65 4.19 0.35
C ALA A 70 -28.87 5.50 1.12
N GLN A 71 -27.81 6.05 1.70
CA GLN A 71 -27.86 7.31 2.45
C GLN A 71 -28.28 8.50 1.58
N LYS A 72 -27.70 8.65 0.39
CA LYS A 72 -28.02 9.77 -0.51
C LYS A 72 -29.45 9.71 -1.04
N LEU A 73 -29.96 8.51 -1.27
CA LEU A 73 -31.31 8.30 -1.82
C LEU A 73 -32.38 8.12 -0.74
N GLY A 74 -31.99 8.03 0.53
CA GLY A 74 -32.92 7.80 1.65
C GLY A 74 -33.60 6.42 1.59
N VAL A 75 -32.93 5.42 1.02
CA VAL A 75 -33.46 4.06 0.87
C VAL A 75 -32.75 3.08 1.79
N GLU A 76 -33.41 1.97 2.11
CA GLU A 76 -32.77 0.89 2.86
C GLU A 76 -31.67 0.19 2.03
N LEU A 77 -30.62 -0.29 2.69
CA LEU A 77 -29.50 -0.99 2.07
C LEU A 77 -29.91 -2.23 1.24
N ASN A 78 -30.98 -2.91 1.65
CA ASN A 78 -31.53 -4.08 0.96
C ASN A 78 -32.18 -3.72 -0.40
N LYS A 79 -32.50 -2.44 -0.65
CA LYS A 79 -33.04 -1.93 -1.92
C LYS A 79 -31.95 -1.52 -2.90
N VAL A 80 -30.68 -1.51 -2.49
CA VAL A 80 -29.55 -1.12 -3.35
C VAL A 80 -28.84 -2.37 -3.88
N ARG A 81 -28.93 -2.58 -5.20
CA ARG A 81 -28.18 -3.62 -5.94
C ARG A 81 -27.20 -2.94 -6.89
N ILE A 82 -25.95 -3.39 -6.88
CA ILE A 82 -24.88 -2.91 -7.78
C ILE A 82 -24.57 -4.05 -8.76
N ILE A 83 -24.62 -3.76 -10.07
CA ILE A 83 -24.30 -4.67 -11.17
C ILE A 83 -23.17 -4.04 -11.96
N ILE A 84 -22.16 -4.83 -12.32
CA ILE A 84 -21.05 -4.43 -13.18
C ILE A 84 -21.16 -5.26 -14.45
N GLU A 85 -21.30 -4.60 -15.59
CA GLU A 85 -21.33 -5.22 -16.92
C GLU A 85 -19.99 -4.94 -17.63
N PHE A 86 -19.51 -5.91 -18.41
CA PHE A 86 -18.30 -5.79 -19.23
C PHE A 86 -18.64 -6.05 -20.70
#